data_AF-A0A7C0YBB4-F1
#
_entry.id   AF-A0A7C0YBB4-F1
#
_cell.length_a   1.000
_cell.length_b   1.000
_cell.length_c   1.000
_cell.angle_alpha   90.00
_cell.angle_beta   90.00
_cell.angle_gamma   90.00
#
_symmetry.space_group_name_H-M   'P 1'
#
loop_
_entity.id
_entity.type
_entity.pdbx_description
1 polymer ?
#
loop_
_entity_poly.entity_id
_entity_poly.type
_entity_poly.pdbx_seq_one_letter_code
_entity_poly.pdbx_strand_id
1 'polypeptide(L)'
;MVEKSKVRKVYRRSIEVIKACSLKNGAIVASNILDEAYPKDVKSYFYVWPRDASFVCYAADLLGMHEIPERFFEWCWERAELFREKGVFLAQKYYPHGRAAGDFDVGIKISDLKNEKLRRIAKNQTVVRLFYMHFQPDQTASLLWAIHEHSKFRKVNKFHDLVKKAANGLCKLWNGKCFRIPSFDLWEEKVADPKLEQVHTYSLAMCIKGLKSATELIKPKRKWLNCIEAMEKVLEKCYLSYFVKTYGKKIDRTV
;
A
#
# COMPACT_ATOMS: atom_id res chain seq x y z
N MET A 1 -35.72 -9.29 2.96
CA MET A 1 -35.51 -7.84 2.82
C MET A 1 -34.66 -7.36 3.99
N VAL A 2 -33.43 -6.88 3.77
CA VAL A 2 -32.69 -6.22 4.85
C VAL A 2 -33.47 -4.97 5.25
N GLU A 3 -33.86 -4.91 6.52
CA GLU A 3 -34.64 -3.81 7.06
C GLU A 3 -33.86 -2.50 6.87
N LYS A 4 -34.48 -1.50 6.22
CA LYS A 4 -33.83 -0.20 5.92
C LYS A 4 -33.22 0.46 7.17
N SER A 5 -33.75 0.15 8.36
CA SER A 5 -33.24 0.58 9.66
C SER A 5 -31.84 0.01 9.99
N LYS A 6 -31.61 -1.28 9.74
CA LYS A 6 -30.31 -1.94 9.98
C LYS A 6 -29.22 -1.39 9.07
N VAL A 7 -29.53 -1.21 7.78
CA VAL A 7 -28.59 -0.61 6.81
C VAL A 7 -28.20 0.81 7.23
N ARG A 8 -29.18 1.64 7.64
CA ARG A 8 -28.90 3.00 8.13
C ARG A 8 -28.02 3.00 9.38
N LYS A 9 -28.20 2.03 10.29
CA LYS A 9 -27.36 1.89 11.50
C LYS A 9 -25.92 1.55 11.13
N VAL A 10 -25.71 0.58 10.25
CA VAL A 10 -24.37 0.22 9.75
C VAL A 10 -23.72 1.40 9.04
N TYR A 11 -24.45 2.09 8.15
CA TYR A 11 -23.96 3.27 7.45
C TYR A 11 -23.48 4.39 8.39
N ARG A 12 -24.28 4.73 9.42
CA ARG A 12 -23.89 5.72 10.44
C ARG A 12 -22.65 5.27 11.21
N ARG A 13 -22.59 3.98 11.60
CA ARG A 13 -21.43 3.43 12.31
C ARG A 13 -20.17 3.44 11.44
N SER A 14 -20.28 3.18 10.13
CA SER A 14 -19.14 3.27 9.21
C SER A 14 -18.54 4.68 9.16
N ILE A 15 -19.37 5.73 9.19
CA ILE A 15 -18.89 7.12 9.27
C ILE A 15 -18.09 7.35 10.56
N GLU A 16 -18.60 6.88 11.70
CA GLU A 16 -17.92 6.98 13.00
C GLU A 16 -16.57 6.25 12.99
N VAL A 17 -16.53 5.03 12.45
CA VAL A 17 -15.30 4.22 12.35
C VAL A 17 -14.26 4.89 11.45
N ILE A 18 -14.66 5.40 10.27
CA ILE A 18 -13.75 6.11 9.37
C ILE A 18 -13.12 7.32 10.08
N LYS A 19 -13.94 8.11 10.80
CA LYS A 19 -13.45 9.27 11.57
C LYS A 19 -12.50 8.84 12.70
N ALA A 20 -12.86 7.79 13.45
CA ALA A 20 -12.06 7.28 14.57
C ALA A 20 -10.68 6.76 14.12
N CYS A 21 -10.59 6.12 12.95
CA CYS A 21 -9.32 5.64 12.39
C CYS A 21 -8.50 6.73 11.68
N SER A 22 -9.08 7.91 11.41
CA SER A 22 -8.43 9.02 10.69
C SER A 22 -7.83 10.03 11.67
N LEU A 23 -6.52 9.92 11.92
CA LEU A 23 -5.82 10.67 12.96
C LEU A 23 -5.55 12.13 12.55
N LYS A 24 -5.34 13.01 13.53
CA LYS A 24 -5.09 14.46 13.33
C LYS A 24 -3.81 14.80 12.55
N ASN A 25 -2.88 13.88 12.41
CA ASN A 25 -1.66 14.08 11.60
C ASN A 25 -1.78 13.59 10.14
N GLY A 26 -2.95 13.10 9.73
CA GLY A 26 -3.23 12.61 8.38
C GLY A 26 -3.09 11.09 8.22
N ALA A 27 -2.55 10.39 9.22
CA ALA A 27 -2.51 8.93 9.21
C ALA A 27 -3.93 8.33 9.27
N ILE A 28 -4.16 7.26 8.51
CA ILE A 28 -5.35 6.42 8.63
C ILE A 28 -4.88 5.05 9.11
N VAL A 29 -5.23 4.67 10.33
CA VAL A 29 -4.84 3.37 10.91
C VAL A 29 -5.83 2.27 10.51
N ALA A 30 -5.35 1.04 10.41
CA ALA A 30 -6.21 -0.10 10.06
C ALA A 30 -7.28 -0.38 11.13
N SER A 31 -6.98 -0.14 12.41
CA SER A 31 -7.96 -0.18 13.48
C SER A 31 -7.63 0.77 14.62
N ASN A 32 -8.67 1.36 15.21
CA ASN A 32 -8.55 2.19 16.40
C ASN A 32 -8.53 1.32 17.66
N ILE A 33 -7.32 1.06 18.18
CA ILE A 33 -7.13 0.27 19.40
C ILE A 33 -7.50 1.01 20.69
N LEU A 34 -7.82 2.30 20.62
CA LEU A 34 -8.23 3.10 21.77
C LEU A 34 -9.71 2.88 22.14
N ASP A 35 -10.45 2.17 21.30
CA ASP A 35 -11.81 1.72 21.62
C ASP A 35 -11.75 0.60 22.65
N GLU A 36 -12.51 0.72 23.75
CA GLU A 36 -12.54 -0.29 24.83
C GLU A 36 -13.01 -1.67 24.35
N ALA A 37 -13.77 -1.73 23.25
CA ALA A 37 -14.20 -2.97 22.64
C ALA A 37 -13.05 -3.71 21.90
N TYR A 38 -11.89 -3.09 21.72
CA TYR A 38 -10.74 -3.73 21.09
C TYR A 38 -10.17 -4.83 22.02
N PRO A 39 -10.08 -6.10 21.55
CA PRO A 39 -9.60 -7.19 22.40
C PRO A 39 -8.16 -6.96 22.88
N LYS A 40 -7.89 -7.23 24.16
CA LYS A 40 -6.57 -6.99 24.77
C LYS A 40 -5.51 -8.03 24.39
N ASP A 41 -5.95 -9.18 23.92
CA ASP A 41 -5.16 -10.38 23.63
C ASP A 41 -4.83 -10.55 22.14
N VAL A 42 -5.22 -9.61 21.28
CA VAL A 42 -4.93 -9.65 19.84
C VAL A 42 -3.81 -8.70 19.45
N LYS A 43 -3.12 -9.01 18.35
CA LYS A 43 -2.07 -8.15 17.78
C LYS A 43 -2.65 -6.78 17.46
N SER A 44 -1.92 -5.71 17.82
CA SER A 44 -2.33 -4.35 17.50
C SER A 44 -2.33 -4.07 15.99
N TYR A 45 -3.42 -3.49 15.51
CA TYR A 45 -3.60 -3.00 14.13
C TYR A 45 -3.53 -1.47 14.07
N PHE A 46 -2.93 -0.82 15.07
CA PHE A 46 -2.72 0.64 15.11
C PHE A 46 -1.54 1.09 14.23
N TYR A 47 -1.57 0.65 12.97
CA TYR A 47 -0.58 0.99 11.95
C TYR A 47 -1.30 1.48 10.70
N VAL A 48 -0.57 2.20 9.86
CA VAL A 48 -1.00 2.63 8.55
C VAL A 48 -0.57 1.58 7.53
N TRP A 49 -1.55 0.92 6.93
CA TRP A 49 -1.39 0.20 5.67
C TRP A 49 -1.88 1.10 4.54
N PRO A 50 -1.00 1.56 3.63
CA PRO A 50 -1.44 2.43 2.55
C PRO A 50 -2.54 1.85 1.66
N ARG A 51 -2.63 0.52 1.51
CA ARG A 51 -3.76 -0.13 0.81
C ARG A 51 -5.08 0.17 1.50
N ASP A 52 -5.19 -0.20 2.77
CA ASP A 52 -6.39 -0.03 3.60
C ASP A 52 -6.82 1.43 3.65
N ALA A 53 -5.87 2.32 3.93
CA ALA A 53 -6.08 3.76 3.97
C ALA A 53 -6.58 4.31 2.62
N SER A 54 -6.10 3.79 1.49
CA SER A 54 -6.57 4.21 0.16
C SER A 54 -8.03 3.84 -0.09
N PHE A 55 -8.49 2.67 0.37
CA PHE A 55 -9.91 2.31 0.31
C PHE A 55 -10.77 3.14 1.26
N VAL A 56 -10.25 3.48 2.46
CA VAL A 56 -10.90 4.41 3.38
C VAL A 56 -11.03 5.80 2.76
N CYS A 57 -10.02 6.27 2.02
CA CYS A 57 -10.09 7.55 1.30
C CYS A 57 -11.24 7.57 0.30
N TYR A 58 -11.36 6.54 -0.53
CA TYR A 58 -12.47 6.43 -1.48
C TYR A 58 -13.83 6.41 -0.77
N ALA A 59 -13.97 5.64 0.31
CA ALA A 59 -15.20 5.62 1.10
C ALA A 59 -15.51 6.98 1.74
N ALA A 60 -14.49 7.68 2.26
CA ALA A 60 -14.63 9.02 2.82
C ALA A 60 -15.09 10.04 1.77
N ASP A 61 -14.58 9.96 0.54
CA ASP A 61 -15.03 10.80 -0.57
C ASP A 61 -16.50 10.58 -0.92
N LEU A 62 -16.95 9.32 -1.01
CA LEU A 62 -18.36 8.99 -1.24
C LEU A 62 -19.29 9.53 -0.12
N LEU A 63 -18.74 9.74 1.08
CA LEU A 63 -19.43 10.27 2.25
C LEU A 63 -19.31 11.80 2.38
N GLY A 64 -18.65 12.48 1.43
CA GLY A 64 -18.42 13.93 1.47
C GLY A 64 -17.32 14.39 2.45
N MET A 65 -16.55 13.45 3.02
CA MET A 65 -15.48 13.73 4.00
C MET A 65 -14.11 13.93 3.29
N HIS A 66 -14.07 14.82 2.31
CA HIS A 66 -12.94 15.01 1.38
C HIS A 66 -11.62 15.42 2.05
N GLU A 67 -11.66 16.00 3.24
CA GLU A 67 -10.45 16.38 3.99
C GLU A 67 -9.65 15.16 4.49
N ILE A 68 -10.31 14.01 4.71
CA ILE A 68 -9.63 12.79 5.15
C ILE A 68 -8.65 12.29 4.06
N PRO A 69 -9.09 12.09 2.79
CA PRO A 69 -8.19 11.79 1.68
C PRO A 69 -7.05 12.79 1.51
N GLU A 70 -7.36 14.10 1.47
CA GLU A 70 -6.34 15.13 1.23
C GLU A 70 -5.20 15.03 2.27
N ARG A 71 -5.56 14.89 3.55
CA ARG A 71 -4.60 14.78 4.67
C ARG A 71 -3.82 13.47 4.63
N PHE A 72 -4.43 12.38 4.17
CA PHE A 72 -3.73 11.11 3.99
C PHE A 72 -2.73 11.16 2.83
N PHE A 73 -3.07 11.78 1.72
CA PHE A 73 -2.15 11.95 0.60
C PHE A 73 -0.95 12.83 0.99
N GLU A 74 -1.19 13.89 1.77
CA GLU A 74 -0.12 14.71 2.39
C GLU A 74 0.74 13.87 3.35
N TRP A 75 0.13 13.02 4.17
CA TRP A 75 0.85 12.11 5.06
C TRP A 75 1.75 11.14 4.28
N CYS A 76 1.26 10.56 3.18
CA CYS A 76 2.05 9.67 2.31
C CYS A 76 3.28 10.38 1.74
N TRP A 77 3.14 11.65 1.36
CA TRP A 77 4.22 12.42 0.75
C TRP A 77 5.25 12.93 1.77
N GLU A 78 4.79 13.43 2.93
CA GLU A 78 5.64 14.12 3.89
C GLU A 78 6.14 13.24 5.03
N ARG A 79 5.49 12.11 5.32
CA ARG A 79 5.77 11.33 6.53
C ARG A 79 6.15 9.88 6.27
N ALA A 80 5.58 9.22 5.26
CA ALA A 80 5.87 7.82 5.00
C ALA A 80 7.36 7.62 4.65
N GLU A 81 8.07 6.89 5.52
CA GLU A 81 9.51 6.66 5.44
C GLU A 81 9.89 6.13 4.04
N LEU A 82 10.89 6.76 3.43
CA LEU A 82 11.42 6.46 2.09
C LEU A 82 10.49 6.73 0.90
N PHE A 83 9.21 7.09 1.10
CA PHE A 83 8.28 7.24 -0.02
C PHE A 83 8.70 8.37 -0.97
N ARG A 84 9.06 9.54 -0.45
CA ARG A 84 9.48 10.70 -1.28
C ARG A 84 10.76 10.44 -2.07
N GLU A 85 11.70 9.66 -1.54
CA GLU A 85 12.91 9.28 -2.27
C GLU A 85 12.65 8.19 -3.32
N LYS A 86 11.88 7.16 -2.96
CA LYS A 86 11.76 5.92 -3.74
C LYS A 86 10.56 5.90 -4.69
N GLY A 87 9.49 6.61 -4.34
CA GLY A 87 8.24 6.63 -5.10
C GLY A 87 7.40 5.37 -4.95
N VAL A 88 7.66 4.55 -3.94
CA VAL A 88 6.87 3.36 -3.63
C VAL A 88 6.98 3.13 -2.13
N PHE A 89 5.96 2.52 -1.54
CA PHE A 89 6.04 2.02 -0.17
C PHE A 89 6.92 0.77 -0.15
N LEU A 90 8.03 0.82 0.60
CA LEU A 90 8.96 -0.31 0.71
C LEU A 90 8.74 -1.16 1.98
N ALA A 91 7.91 -0.69 2.90
CA ALA A 91 7.48 -1.42 4.09
C ALA A 91 6.04 -1.90 3.98
N GLN A 92 5.74 -2.99 4.70
CA GLN A 92 4.41 -3.57 4.88
C GLN A 92 3.42 -2.52 5.40
N LYS A 93 3.83 -1.85 6.49
CA LYS A 93 3.02 -0.95 7.28
C LYS A 93 3.90 0.10 7.93
N TYR A 94 3.28 1.14 8.47
CA TYR A 94 3.97 2.28 9.06
C TYR A 94 3.34 2.63 10.40
N TYR A 95 4.14 3.10 11.35
CA TYR A 95 3.61 3.77 12.53
C TYR A 95 2.88 5.05 12.09
N PRO A 96 1.88 5.54 12.86
CA PRO A 96 1.16 6.77 12.55
C PRO A 96 2.04 7.99 12.29
N HIS A 97 3.25 8.04 12.87
CA HIS A 97 4.19 9.13 12.65
C HIS A 97 5.02 9.00 11.36
N GLY A 98 4.86 7.93 10.59
CA GLY A 98 5.45 7.75 9.26
C GLY A 98 6.65 6.80 9.20
N ARG A 99 7.21 6.37 10.33
CA ARG A 99 8.31 5.38 10.35
C ARG A 99 7.81 4.03 9.88
N ALA A 100 8.58 3.37 9.02
CA ALA A 100 8.35 1.99 8.63
C ALA A 100 8.30 1.09 9.86
N ALA A 101 7.26 0.27 9.93
CA ALA A 101 7.06 -0.76 10.94
C ALA A 101 7.22 -2.13 10.26
N GLY A 102 8.02 -3.01 10.86
CA GLY A 102 8.20 -4.38 10.39
C GLY A 102 7.98 -5.35 11.55
N ASP A 103 7.56 -6.57 11.23
CA ASP A 103 7.42 -7.64 12.24
C ASP A 103 8.77 -8.05 12.87
N PHE A 104 9.90 -7.55 12.33
CA PHE A 104 11.25 -7.67 12.88
C PHE A 104 11.87 -6.30 13.20
N ASP A 105 11.15 -5.42 13.90
CA ASP A 105 11.81 -4.36 14.68
C ASP A 105 12.71 -5.05 15.72
N VAL A 106 13.96 -5.32 15.36
CA VAL A 106 14.92 -5.93 16.27
C VAL A 106 15.21 -4.90 17.35
N GLY A 107 14.62 -5.08 18.53
CA GLY A 107 14.84 -4.24 19.71
C GLY A 107 16.27 -4.38 20.22
N ILE A 108 17.21 -3.67 19.60
CA ILE A 108 18.58 -3.57 20.11
C ILE A 108 18.57 -2.64 21.32
N LYS A 109 18.97 -3.14 22.49
CA LYS A 109 19.17 -2.32 23.68
C LYS A 109 20.45 -1.51 23.52
N ILE A 110 20.54 -0.34 24.14
CA ILE A 110 21.76 0.51 24.11
C ILE A 110 23.00 -0.26 24.61
N SER A 111 22.82 -1.19 25.54
CA SER A 111 23.86 -2.11 26.01
C SER A 111 24.45 -2.98 24.90
N ASP A 112 23.65 -3.36 23.91
CA ASP A 112 24.01 -4.30 22.84
C ASP A 112 24.89 -3.62 21.78
N LEU A 113 24.89 -2.27 21.73
CA LEU A 113 25.79 -1.46 20.89
C LEU A 113 27.23 -1.42 21.41
N LYS A 114 27.48 -1.91 22.63
CA LYS A 114 28.85 -2.11 23.15
C LYS A 114 29.56 -3.30 22.49
N ASN A 115 28.81 -4.24 21.91
CA ASN A 115 29.36 -5.35 21.15
C ASN A 115 29.65 -4.90 19.72
N GLU A 116 30.91 -4.95 19.31
CA GLU A 116 31.36 -4.39 18.03
C GLU A 116 30.73 -5.07 16.79
N LYS A 117 30.44 -6.37 16.88
CA LYS A 117 29.75 -7.13 15.82
C LYS A 117 28.28 -6.72 15.71
N LEU A 118 27.59 -6.58 16.85
CA LEU A 118 26.21 -6.07 16.88
C LEU A 118 26.13 -4.59 16.50
N ARG A 119 27.12 -3.76 16.87
CA ARG A 119 27.24 -2.38 16.42
C ARG A 119 27.41 -2.28 14.92
N ARG A 120 28.16 -3.19 14.29
CA ARG A 120 28.33 -3.28 12.83
C ARG A 120 27.03 -3.73 12.14
N ILE A 121 26.31 -4.69 12.73
CA ILE A 121 24.98 -5.14 12.28
C ILE A 121 23.92 -4.05 12.48
N ALA A 122 23.99 -3.25 13.55
CA ALA A 122 23.11 -2.12 13.87
C ALA A 122 23.40 -0.88 13.01
N LYS A 123 24.68 -0.62 12.68
CA LYS A 123 25.04 0.37 11.66
C LYS A 123 24.52 -0.06 10.28
N ASN A 124 24.51 -1.38 10.05
CA ASN A 124 23.82 -2.02 8.95
C ASN A 124 22.34 -2.29 9.26
N GLN A 125 21.73 -1.91 10.38
CA GLN A 125 20.32 -2.24 10.64
C GLN A 125 19.41 -1.45 9.73
N THR A 126 19.84 -0.27 9.27
CA THR A 126 19.21 0.41 8.15
C THR A 126 19.23 -0.49 6.90
N VAL A 127 20.33 -1.21 6.66
CA VAL A 127 20.52 -2.19 5.57
C VAL A 127 19.80 -3.54 5.84
N VAL A 128 19.66 -3.98 7.09
CA VAL A 128 18.95 -5.22 7.49
C VAL A 128 17.44 -4.98 7.54
N ARG A 129 16.97 -3.79 7.97
CA ARG A 129 15.59 -3.30 7.72
C ARG A 129 15.28 -3.24 6.23
N LEU A 130 16.26 -2.82 5.41
CA LEU A 130 16.16 -2.84 3.94
C LEU A 130 16.19 -4.26 3.34
N PHE A 131 16.78 -5.24 4.03
CA PHE A 131 16.88 -6.63 3.54
C PHE A 131 15.58 -7.43 3.70
N TYR A 132 14.64 -6.94 4.51
CA TYR A 132 13.29 -7.49 4.63
C TYR A 132 12.22 -6.42 4.35
N MET A 133 12.34 -5.78 3.18
CA MET A 133 11.26 -5.00 2.60
C MET A 133 10.07 -5.91 2.28
N HIS A 134 9.00 -5.83 3.07
CA HIS A 134 7.69 -6.36 2.71
C HIS A 134 7.05 -5.45 1.64
N PHE A 135 7.67 -5.42 0.47
CA PHE A 135 7.18 -4.63 -0.66
C PHE A 135 5.86 -5.21 -1.17
N GLN A 136 4.82 -4.38 -1.17
CA GLN A 136 3.50 -4.73 -1.70
C GLN A 136 3.13 -3.68 -2.76
N PRO A 137 3.30 -3.99 -4.05
CA PRO A 137 3.18 -2.99 -5.12
C PRO A 137 1.77 -2.40 -5.22
N ASP A 138 0.75 -3.15 -4.80
CA ASP A 138 -0.63 -2.70 -4.75
C ASP A 138 -0.89 -1.60 -3.72
N GLN A 139 -0.07 -1.46 -2.68
CA GLN A 139 -0.17 -0.33 -1.74
C GLN A 139 0.11 1.01 -2.43
N THR A 140 1.10 1.05 -3.33
CA THR A 140 1.40 2.27 -4.10
C THR A 140 0.37 2.49 -5.21
N ALA A 141 -0.11 1.40 -5.81
CA ALA A 141 -1.08 1.47 -6.90
C ALA A 141 -2.48 1.88 -6.43
N SER A 142 -2.92 1.41 -5.26
CA SER A 142 -4.17 1.83 -4.62
C SER A 142 -4.14 3.31 -4.23
N LEU A 143 -3.00 3.85 -3.82
CA LEU A 143 -2.84 5.30 -3.60
C LEU A 143 -3.06 6.11 -4.89
N LEU A 144 -2.47 5.67 -6.01
CA LEU A 144 -2.70 6.32 -7.31
C LEU A 144 -4.17 6.29 -7.71
N TRP A 145 -4.84 5.16 -7.50
CA TRP A 145 -6.26 5.00 -7.75
C TRP A 145 -7.09 5.91 -6.82
N ALA A 146 -6.79 5.99 -5.53
CA ALA A 146 -7.52 6.81 -4.58
C ALA A 146 -7.40 8.32 -4.90
N ILE A 147 -6.21 8.80 -5.28
CA ILE A 147 -6.04 10.21 -5.71
C ILE A 147 -6.85 10.49 -6.98
N HIS A 148 -6.92 9.53 -7.90
CA HIS A 148 -7.74 9.66 -9.10
C HIS A 148 -9.23 9.72 -8.78
N GLU A 149 -9.74 8.83 -7.93
CA GLU A 149 -11.14 8.87 -7.51
C GLU A 149 -11.46 10.17 -6.76
N HIS A 150 -10.55 10.64 -5.91
CA HIS A 150 -10.67 11.93 -5.22
C HIS A 150 -10.74 13.12 -6.18
N SER A 151 -10.09 13.03 -7.35
CA SER A 151 -10.13 14.08 -8.38
C SER A 151 -11.52 14.37 -8.94
N LYS A 152 -12.46 13.43 -8.78
CA LYS A 152 -13.88 13.60 -9.16
C LYS A 152 -14.62 14.54 -8.22
N PHE A 153 -14.07 14.80 -7.03
CA PHE A 153 -14.66 15.64 -5.99
C PHE A 153 -13.87 16.93 -5.73
N ARG A 154 -12.53 16.89 -5.90
CA ARG A 154 -11.62 17.98 -5.54
C ARG A 154 -10.50 18.13 -6.57
N LYS A 155 -9.91 19.32 -6.68
CA LYS A 155 -8.71 19.53 -7.52
C LYS A 155 -7.49 18.88 -6.86
N VAL A 156 -6.74 18.08 -7.61
CA VAL A 156 -5.60 17.29 -7.09
C VAL A 156 -4.24 17.76 -7.59
N ASN A 157 -4.15 18.95 -8.20
CA ASN A 157 -2.90 19.49 -8.75
C ASN A 157 -1.74 19.50 -7.73
N LYS A 158 -2.03 19.74 -6.44
CA LYS A 158 -1.04 19.70 -5.35
C LYS A 158 -0.38 18.32 -5.17
N PHE A 159 -1.02 17.24 -5.63
CA PHE A 159 -0.53 15.87 -5.53
C PHE A 159 0.15 15.36 -6.81
N HIS A 160 0.35 16.21 -7.84
CA HIS A 160 0.91 15.74 -9.10
C HIS A 160 2.33 15.18 -8.98
N ASP A 161 3.17 15.76 -8.11
CA ASP A 161 4.52 15.23 -7.87
C ASP A 161 4.49 13.88 -7.15
N LEU A 162 3.57 13.70 -6.21
CA LEU A 162 3.29 12.42 -5.56
C LEU A 162 2.93 11.37 -6.62
N VAL A 163 1.91 11.65 -7.44
CA VAL A 163 1.42 10.74 -8.51
C VAL A 163 2.55 10.39 -9.48
N LYS A 164 3.32 11.38 -9.93
CA LYS A 164 4.46 11.19 -10.82
C LYS A 164 5.54 10.33 -10.18
N LYS A 165 5.85 10.55 -8.90
CA LYS A 165 6.84 9.76 -8.16
C LYS A 165 6.37 8.31 -7.99
N ALA A 166 5.12 8.11 -7.58
CA ALA A 166 4.45 6.83 -7.42
C ALA A 166 4.49 5.98 -8.70
N ALA A 167 3.98 6.52 -9.81
CA ALA A 167 3.97 5.83 -11.09
C ALA A 167 5.39 5.54 -11.62
N ASN A 168 6.34 6.47 -11.44
CA ASN A 168 7.73 6.23 -11.81
C ASN A 168 8.37 5.10 -10.99
N GLY A 169 8.07 5.01 -9.69
CA GLY A 169 8.57 3.98 -8.79
C GLY A 169 8.10 2.59 -9.19
N LEU A 170 6.80 2.42 -9.42
CA LEU A 170 6.21 1.17 -9.91
C LEU A 170 6.85 0.72 -11.24
N CYS A 171 6.91 1.61 -12.24
CA CYS A 171 7.52 1.27 -13.53
C CYS A 171 9.02 0.97 -13.43
N LYS A 172 9.74 1.59 -12.49
CA LYS A 172 11.17 1.33 -12.27
C LYS A 172 11.40 -0.08 -11.73
N LEU A 173 10.51 -0.56 -10.86
CA LEU A 173 10.60 -1.90 -10.29
C LEU A 173 10.08 -2.99 -11.22
N TRP A 174 9.29 -2.66 -12.24
CA TRP A 174 8.84 -3.63 -13.25
C TRP A 174 9.97 -3.97 -14.23
N ASN A 175 10.13 -5.25 -14.58
CA ASN A 175 11.11 -5.69 -15.59
C ASN A 175 10.49 -6.16 -16.92
N GLY A 176 9.16 -6.06 -17.06
CA GLY A 176 8.41 -6.54 -18.22
C GLY A 176 7.66 -7.85 -17.99
N LYS A 177 8.04 -8.63 -16.96
CA LYS A 177 7.39 -9.90 -16.61
C LYS A 177 6.94 -9.97 -15.14
N CYS A 178 7.76 -9.44 -14.24
CA CYS A 178 7.54 -9.41 -12.80
C CYS A 178 8.22 -8.17 -12.18
N PHE A 179 8.08 -8.00 -10.86
CA PHE A 179 8.85 -6.99 -10.13
C PHE A 179 10.30 -7.47 -9.93
N ARG A 180 11.26 -6.54 -9.96
CA ARG A 180 12.71 -6.80 -9.81
C ARG A 180 13.11 -7.21 -8.40
N ILE A 181 12.24 -6.99 -7.43
CA ILE A 181 12.42 -7.33 -6.01
C ILE A 181 11.29 -8.25 -5.58
N PRO A 182 11.49 -9.10 -4.56
CA PRO A 182 10.42 -9.88 -3.96
C PRO A 182 9.24 -8.98 -3.57
N SER A 183 8.03 -9.42 -3.85
CA SER A 183 6.79 -8.73 -3.48
C SER A 183 5.84 -9.66 -2.76
N PHE A 184 5.06 -9.14 -1.81
CA PHE A 184 4.08 -9.90 -1.05
C PHE A 184 2.67 -9.73 -1.62
N ASP A 185 1.80 -10.72 -1.40
CA ASP A 185 0.38 -10.62 -1.69
C ASP A 185 -0.34 -9.71 -0.67
N LEU A 186 -1.61 -9.38 -0.95
CA LEU A 186 -2.42 -8.52 -0.08
C LEU A 186 -2.67 -9.11 1.32
N TRP A 187 -2.54 -10.43 1.46
CA TRP A 187 -2.67 -11.15 2.72
C TRP A 187 -1.36 -11.20 3.50
N GLU A 188 -0.26 -10.76 2.88
CA GLU A 188 1.06 -10.64 3.50
C GLU A 188 1.67 -11.99 3.87
N GLU A 189 1.22 -13.07 3.21
CA GLU A 189 1.56 -14.46 3.51
C GLU A 189 2.49 -15.06 2.46
N LYS A 190 2.28 -14.70 1.19
CA LYS A 190 3.00 -15.30 0.06
C LYS A 190 3.90 -14.28 -0.59
N VAL A 191 5.09 -14.75 -0.99
CA VAL A 191 6.08 -13.97 -1.73
C VAL A 191 6.08 -14.40 -3.18
N ALA A 192 5.92 -13.44 -4.09
CA ALA A 192 6.26 -13.58 -5.49
C ALA A 192 7.78 -13.38 -5.68
N ASP A 193 8.48 -14.44 -6.09
CA ASP A 193 9.92 -14.44 -6.33
C ASP A 193 10.25 -14.03 -7.78
N PRO A 194 11.08 -12.98 -8.01
CA PRO A 194 11.55 -12.59 -9.34
C PRO A 194 12.25 -13.72 -10.11
N LYS A 195 12.93 -14.66 -9.43
CA LYS A 195 13.60 -15.83 -10.07
C LYS A 195 12.59 -16.77 -10.74
N LEU A 196 11.41 -16.85 -10.14
CA LEU A 196 10.27 -17.62 -10.63
C LEU A 196 9.39 -16.80 -11.59
N GLU A 197 9.78 -15.56 -11.91
CA GLU A 197 8.98 -14.62 -12.70
C GLU A 197 7.56 -14.46 -12.14
N GLN A 198 7.42 -14.47 -10.81
CA GLN A 198 6.12 -14.50 -10.16
C GLN A 198 5.47 -13.12 -10.02
N VAL A 199 4.14 -13.13 -10.06
CA VAL A 199 3.27 -12.00 -9.75
C VAL A 199 2.01 -12.48 -9.03
N HIS A 200 1.51 -11.69 -8.10
CA HIS A 200 0.18 -11.89 -7.53
C HIS A 200 -0.87 -11.21 -8.40
N THR A 201 -1.91 -11.93 -8.80
CA THR A 201 -2.89 -11.45 -9.78
C THR A 201 -3.60 -10.19 -9.32
N TYR A 202 -4.02 -10.15 -8.04
CA TYR A 202 -4.59 -8.94 -7.44
C TYR A 202 -3.64 -7.74 -7.54
N SER A 203 -2.39 -7.91 -7.10
CA SER A 203 -1.46 -6.79 -7.06
C SER A 203 -1.08 -6.29 -8.44
N LEU A 204 -1.00 -7.19 -9.44
CA LEU A 204 -0.80 -6.83 -10.84
C LEU A 204 -1.97 -6.02 -11.39
N ALA A 205 -3.21 -6.48 -11.16
CA ALA A 205 -4.41 -5.78 -11.59
C ALA A 205 -4.52 -4.39 -10.95
N MET A 206 -4.22 -4.28 -9.65
CA MET A 206 -4.21 -3.00 -8.95
C MET A 206 -3.13 -2.06 -9.53
N CYS A 207 -1.94 -2.57 -9.85
CA CYS A 207 -0.88 -1.78 -10.52
C CYS A 207 -1.31 -1.23 -11.88
N ILE A 208 -1.97 -2.07 -12.71
CA ILE A 208 -2.52 -1.63 -13.99
C ILE A 208 -3.53 -0.50 -13.77
N LYS A 209 -4.50 -0.69 -12.87
CA LYS A 209 -5.53 0.33 -12.59
C LYS A 209 -4.92 1.60 -12.01
N GLY A 210 -3.97 1.50 -11.07
CA GLY A 210 -3.28 2.64 -10.47
C GLY A 210 -2.47 3.44 -11.50
N LEU A 211 -1.72 2.76 -12.38
CA LEU A 211 -0.97 3.42 -13.44
C LEU A 211 -1.88 4.07 -14.49
N LYS A 212 -2.97 3.42 -14.91
CA LYS A 212 -4.00 4.05 -15.78
C LYS A 212 -4.59 5.30 -15.13
N SER A 213 -4.94 5.20 -13.84
CA SER A 213 -5.42 6.34 -13.06
C SER A 213 -4.41 7.51 -13.06
N ALA A 214 -3.11 7.22 -12.94
CA ALA A 214 -2.06 8.24 -13.06
C ALA A 214 -1.99 8.89 -14.45
N THR A 215 -2.28 8.14 -15.53
CA THR A 215 -2.31 8.69 -16.90
C THR A 215 -3.47 9.64 -17.16
N GLU A 216 -4.57 9.47 -16.43
CA GLU A 216 -5.75 10.35 -16.50
C GLU A 216 -5.52 11.65 -15.69
N LEU A 217 -4.74 11.58 -14.61
CA LEU A 217 -4.38 12.74 -13.79
C LEU A 217 -3.30 13.62 -14.40
N ILE A 218 -2.29 13.01 -15.05
CA ILE A 218 -1.10 13.71 -15.54
C ILE A 218 -0.74 13.15 -16.90
N LYS A 219 -0.35 14.05 -17.83
CA LYS A 219 0.13 13.67 -19.17
C LYS A 219 1.10 12.49 -19.09
N PRO A 220 0.74 11.33 -19.66
CA PRO A 220 1.49 10.10 -19.42
C PRO A 220 2.85 10.14 -20.11
N LYS A 221 3.83 9.51 -19.45
CA LYS A 221 5.13 9.22 -20.06
C LYS A 221 5.04 7.92 -20.85
N ARG A 222 5.75 7.83 -21.98
CA ARG A 222 5.83 6.59 -22.80
C ARG A 222 6.14 5.35 -21.96
N LYS A 223 7.06 5.48 -20.99
CA LYS A 223 7.42 4.38 -20.08
C LYS A 223 6.27 3.86 -19.22
N TRP A 224 5.29 4.71 -18.86
CA TRP A 224 4.13 4.28 -18.09
C TRP A 224 3.20 3.45 -18.97
N LEU A 225 2.93 3.92 -20.19
CA LEU A 225 2.12 3.19 -21.17
C LEU A 225 2.72 1.83 -21.49
N ASN A 226 4.03 1.76 -21.76
CA ASN A 226 4.72 0.49 -22.02
C ASN A 226 4.68 -0.44 -20.79
N CYS A 227 4.76 0.12 -19.57
CA CYS A 227 4.66 -0.67 -18.34
C CYS A 227 3.26 -1.25 -18.15
N ILE A 228 2.21 -0.44 -18.40
CA ILE A 228 0.81 -0.87 -18.35
C ILE A 228 0.59 -2.01 -19.36
N GLU A 229 0.97 -1.81 -20.62
CA GLU A 229 0.81 -2.81 -21.68
C GLU A 229 1.52 -4.13 -21.34
N ALA A 230 2.74 -4.05 -20.81
CA ALA A 230 3.48 -5.23 -20.38
C ALA A 230 2.80 -5.95 -19.20
N MET A 231 2.26 -5.21 -18.23
CA MET A 231 1.50 -5.78 -17.11
C MET A 231 0.20 -6.43 -17.58
N GLU A 232 -0.53 -5.83 -18.52
CA GLU A 232 -1.76 -6.39 -19.09
C GLU A 232 -1.52 -7.72 -19.80
N LYS A 233 -0.45 -7.80 -20.61
CA LYS A 233 -0.02 -9.07 -21.26
C LYS A 233 0.32 -10.17 -20.25
N VAL A 234 0.79 -9.83 -19.05
CA VAL A 234 1.02 -10.81 -17.98
C VAL A 234 -0.30 -11.16 -17.29
N LEU A 235 -1.19 -10.19 -17.06
CA LEU A 235 -2.49 -10.42 -16.43
C LEU A 235 -3.37 -11.38 -17.24
N GLU A 236 -3.36 -11.28 -18.57
CA GLU A 236 -4.05 -12.22 -19.46
C GLU A 236 -3.59 -13.66 -19.22
N LYS A 237 -2.30 -13.87 -18.98
CA LYS A 237 -1.71 -15.19 -18.71
C LYS A 237 -2.05 -15.73 -17.32
N CYS A 238 -2.43 -14.86 -16.38
CA CYS A 238 -2.90 -15.28 -15.06
C CYS A 238 -4.24 -16.05 -15.11
N TYR A 239 -4.95 -16.02 -16.24
CA TYR A 239 -6.20 -16.76 -16.42
C TYR A 239 -5.93 -18.13 -17.07
N LEU A 240 -6.20 -19.23 -16.34
CA LEU A 240 -6.01 -20.61 -16.82
C LEU A 240 -7.32 -21.41 -16.94
N SER A 241 -8.44 -20.79 -16.56
CA SER A 241 -9.84 -21.25 -16.47
C SER A 241 -10.55 -20.44 -15.38
N TYR A 242 -9.76 -19.94 -14.43
CA TYR A 242 -10.02 -18.90 -13.46
C TYR A 242 -8.72 -18.09 -13.27
N PHE A 243 -8.81 -16.95 -12.60
CA PHE A 243 -7.63 -16.19 -12.19
C PHE A 243 -6.91 -16.89 -11.04
N VAL A 244 -5.68 -17.35 -11.27
CA VAL A 244 -4.86 -17.97 -10.22
C VAL A 244 -4.37 -16.92 -9.21
N LYS A 245 -4.09 -17.32 -7.97
CA LYS A 245 -3.61 -16.40 -6.92
C LYS A 245 -2.23 -15.82 -7.27
N THR A 246 -1.31 -16.70 -7.70
CA THR A 246 0.05 -16.33 -8.13
C THR A 246 0.39 -17.00 -9.45
N TYR A 247 0.82 -16.22 -10.44
CA TYR A 247 1.27 -16.69 -11.74
C TYR A 247 2.79 -16.55 -11.85
N GLY A 248 3.44 -17.47 -12.58
CA GLY A 248 4.89 -17.50 -12.82
C GLY A 248 5.35 -18.90 -13.25
N LYS A 249 6.66 -19.18 -13.20
CA LYS A 249 7.22 -20.52 -13.47
C LYS A 249 6.67 -21.59 -12.53
N LYS A 250 6.30 -21.19 -11.30
CA LYS A 250 5.52 -22.00 -10.36
C LYS A 250 4.22 -21.27 -10.06
N ILE A 251 3.10 -21.95 -10.31
CA ILE A 251 1.75 -21.38 -10.23
C ILE A 251 1.11 -21.78 -8.92
N ASP A 252 0.47 -20.83 -8.26
CA ASP A 252 -0.33 -21.04 -7.05
C ASP A 252 -1.81 -21.05 -7.40
N ARG A 253 -2.42 -22.24 -7.31
CA ARG A 253 -3.81 -22.52 -7.69
C ARG A 253 -4.78 -22.56 -6.51
N THR A 254 -4.33 -22.20 -5.30
CA THR A 254 -5.25 -22.10 -4.14
C THR A 254 -6.34 -21.07 -4.45
N VAL A 255 -7.59 -21.47 -4.28
CA VAL A 255 -8.80 -20.65 -4.41
C VAL A 255 -9.14 -20.06 -3.04
#